data_AF-A0A2X2DER8-F1
#
_entry.id   AF-A0A2X2DER8-F1
#
_cell.length_a   1.000
_cell.length_b   1.000
_cell.length_c   1.000
_cell.angle_alpha   90.00
_cell.angle_beta   90.00
_cell.angle_gamma   90.00
#
_symmetry.space_group_name_H-M   'P 1'
#
loop_
_entity.id
_entity.type
_entity.pdbx_description
1 polymer ?
#
loop_
_entity_poly.entity_id
_entity_poly.type
_entity_poly.pdbx_seq_one_letter_code
_entity_poly.pdbx_strand_id
1 'polypeptide(L)'
;MGIQNSPVPGKAALKAVSMRLNDNNRDAIFELSQMAKTLPEPLNRWVDELSVQAWNVVQKEAIRYMEVEWNENVVKQYNTYIAGRYPFNPAAKQDVPLSEFERFFKPNGTLDSFYQQNLRLFVENNLVNDSDSQSLIRADVLAQIEIANRIRETFFNAQGNLEAQYAIEPLSLSGNKRRSILNLDGQLIDYAHSRSHVTHLVWPNSMRSNIESKLTLVPLSGDKSPRSISFSGPWAQMRLVDNAKLINIKSNSFDIRFTIDGGDMTYRVIVDESNNPFFGGLFTKFRLPETLY
;
A
#
# COMPACT_ATOMS: atom_id res chain seq x y z
N MET A 1 -13.11 28.52 23.51
CA MET A 1 -14.00 28.87 22.38
C MET A 1 -14.70 27.60 21.93
N GLY A 2 -16.04 27.62 21.86
CA GLY A 2 -16.84 26.42 21.58
C GLY A 2 -16.72 25.93 20.13
N ILE A 3 -17.06 24.66 19.90
CA ILE A 3 -16.98 23.97 18.59
C ILE A 3 -17.73 24.76 17.49
N GLN A 4 -18.92 25.28 17.79
CA GLN A 4 -19.72 26.08 16.84
C GLN A 4 -19.09 27.43 16.45
N ASN A 5 -18.24 27.99 17.32
CA ASN A 5 -17.57 29.28 17.07
C ASN A 5 -16.16 29.10 16.49
N SER A 6 -15.75 27.87 16.21
CA SER A 6 -14.50 27.58 15.53
C SER A 6 -14.61 27.93 14.04
N PRO A 7 -13.55 28.49 13.41
CA PRO A 7 -13.50 28.68 11.97
C PRO A 7 -13.72 27.37 11.18
N VAL A 8 -13.39 26.23 11.80
CA VAL A 8 -13.65 24.88 11.26
C VAL A 8 -14.27 24.04 12.39
N PRO A 9 -15.62 23.97 12.47
CA PRO A 9 -16.32 23.22 13.51
C PRO A 9 -15.96 21.74 13.53
N GLY A 10 -15.87 21.11 12.36
CA GLY A 10 -15.40 19.74 12.17
C GLY A 10 -14.07 19.40 12.84
N LYS A 11 -13.05 20.23 12.60
CA LYS A 11 -11.72 20.08 13.21
C LYS A 11 -11.74 20.26 14.73
N ALA A 12 -12.57 21.19 15.22
CA ALA A 12 -12.75 21.39 16.66
C ALA A 12 -13.48 20.21 17.31
N ALA A 13 -14.47 19.64 16.63
CA ALA A 13 -15.16 18.43 17.04
C ALA A 13 -14.21 17.22 17.09
N LEU A 14 -13.40 17.02 16.05
CA LEU A 14 -12.37 15.97 16.03
C LEU A 14 -11.40 16.11 17.20
N LYS A 15 -10.90 17.34 17.45
CA LYS A 15 -10.04 17.61 18.61
C LYS A 15 -10.71 17.29 19.95
N ALA A 16 -11.99 17.63 20.10
CA ALA A 16 -12.75 17.30 21.31
C ALA A 16 -12.90 15.78 21.49
N VAL A 17 -13.14 15.04 20.41
CA VAL A 17 -13.16 13.57 20.43
C VAL A 17 -11.81 13.00 20.83
N SER A 18 -10.72 13.46 20.22
CA SER A 18 -9.37 13.02 20.56
C SER A 18 -9.01 13.31 22.03
N MET A 19 -9.38 14.48 22.56
CA MET A 19 -9.18 14.82 23.96
C MET A 19 -9.94 13.88 24.90
N ARG A 20 -11.20 13.58 24.60
CA ARG A 20 -12.00 12.66 25.43
C ARG A 20 -11.39 11.26 25.50
N LEU A 21 -10.94 10.74 24.36
CA LEU A 21 -10.30 9.42 24.26
C LEU A 21 -8.94 9.36 24.97
N ASN A 22 -8.14 10.43 24.91
CA ASN A 22 -6.79 10.46 25.51
C ASN A 22 -6.79 10.84 27.00
N ASP A 23 -7.64 11.78 27.42
CA ASP A 23 -7.58 12.41 28.76
C ASP A 23 -8.64 11.87 29.74
N ASN A 24 -9.06 10.62 29.57
CA ASN A 24 -9.91 9.91 30.54
C ASN A 24 -11.25 10.61 30.80
N ASN A 25 -11.91 11.07 29.74
CA ASN A 25 -13.21 11.77 29.77
C ASN A 25 -13.26 13.14 30.48
N ARG A 26 -12.20 13.95 30.45
CA ARG A 26 -12.22 15.32 31.01
C ARG A 26 -12.80 16.35 30.06
N ASP A 27 -14.09 16.24 29.74
CA ASP A 27 -14.80 17.22 28.91
C ASP A 27 -16.13 17.65 29.54
N ALA A 28 -16.61 18.84 29.16
CA ALA A 28 -17.82 19.44 29.73
C ALA A 28 -19.09 18.59 29.50
N ILE A 29 -19.15 17.80 28.43
CA ILE A 29 -20.27 16.91 28.15
C ILE A 29 -20.24 15.71 29.11
N PHE A 30 -19.05 15.19 29.41
CA PHE A 30 -18.87 14.18 30.46
C PHE A 30 -19.14 14.73 31.87
N GLU A 31 -18.71 15.95 32.18
CA GLU A 31 -19.03 16.58 33.48
C GLU A 31 -20.55 16.70 33.67
N LEU A 32 -21.29 17.09 32.61
CA LEU A 32 -22.75 17.12 32.63
C LEU A 32 -23.38 15.75 32.89
N SER A 33 -22.88 14.67 32.28
CA SER A 33 -23.40 13.32 32.55
C SER A 33 -23.07 12.84 33.96
N GLN A 34 -21.93 13.27 34.53
CA GLN A 34 -21.60 13.00 35.92
C GLN A 34 -22.49 13.78 36.89
N MET A 35 -22.84 15.03 36.57
CA MET A 35 -23.80 15.80 37.36
C MET A 35 -25.21 15.19 37.30
N ALA A 36 -25.64 14.70 36.12
CA ALA A 36 -26.94 14.05 35.94
C ALA A 36 -27.19 12.96 36.99
N LYS A 37 -26.17 12.14 37.28
CA LYS A 37 -26.22 11.06 38.28
C LYS A 37 -26.56 11.51 39.71
N THR A 38 -26.36 12.78 40.03
CA THR A 38 -26.64 13.36 41.36
C THR A 38 -28.00 14.03 41.47
N LEU A 39 -28.72 14.19 40.35
CA LEU A 39 -30.03 14.84 40.31
C LEU A 39 -31.15 13.84 40.65
N PRO A 40 -32.27 14.32 41.23
CA PRO A 40 -33.47 13.50 41.40
C PRO A 40 -34.20 13.28 40.06
N GLU A 41 -35.02 12.24 39.99
CA GLU A 41 -35.93 12.02 38.85
C GLU A 41 -36.99 13.14 38.78
N PRO A 42 -37.38 13.60 37.57
CA PRO A 42 -36.98 13.13 36.23
C PRO A 42 -35.72 13.85 35.67
N LEU A 43 -35.14 14.79 36.42
CA LEU A 43 -34.07 15.66 35.94
C LEU A 43 -32.79 14.91 35.59
N ASN A 44 -32.46 13.86 36.37
CA ASN A 44 -31.34 12.96 36.07
C ASN A 44 -31.40 12.49 34.62
N ARG A 45 -32.51 11.82 34.26
CA ARG A 45 -32.72 11.29 32.92
C ARG A 45 -32.60 12.36 31.84
N TRP A 46 -33.22 13.53 32.02
CA TRP A 46 -33.18 14.59 31.00
C TRP A 46 -31.77 15.14 30.78
N VAL A 47 -30.99 15.33 31.86
CA VAL A 47 -29.62 15.85 31.75
C VAL A 47 -28.68 14.79 31.16
N ASP A 48 -28.88 13.52 31.51
CA ASP A 48 -28.12 12.41 30.91
C ASP A 48 -28.42 12.29 29.41
N GLU A 49 -29.70 12.25 29.02
CA GLU A 49 -30.13 12.22 27.62
C GLU A 49 -29.55 13.42 26.83
N LEU A 50 -29.60 14.63 27.40
CA LEU A 50 -29.01 15.82 26.77
C LEU A 50 -27.50 15.68 26.57
N SER A 51 -26.79 15.13 27.56
CA SER A 51 -25.34 14.91 27.49
C SER A 51 -24.99 13.88 26.40
N VAL A 52 -25.74 12.78 26.31
CA VAL A 52 -25.60 11.77 25.25
C VAL A 52 -25.87 12.38 23.87
N GLN A 53 -26.95 13.15 23.71
CA GLN A 53 -27.27 13.80 22.43
C GLN A 53 -26.21 14.83 22.02
N ALA A 54 -25.73 15.65 22.97
CA ALA A 54 -24.64 16.60 22.72
C ALA A 54 -23.37 15.89 22.26
N TRP A 55 -23.02 14.77 22.91
CA TRP A 55 -21.88 13.95 22.52
C TRP A 55 -22.03 13.37 21.11
N ASN A 56 -23.22 12.87 20.77
CA ASN A 56 -23.51 12.32 19.44
C ASN A 56 -23.38 13.37 18.33
N VAL A 57 -23.78 14.61 18.58
CA VAL A 57 -23.58 15.71 17.62
C VAL A 57 -22.08 16.00 17.41
N VAL A 58 -21.29 16.03 18.47
CA VAL A 58 -19.84 16.23 18.37
C VAL A 58 -19.17 15.10 17.58
N GLN A 59 -19.52 13.84 17.86
CA GLN A 59 -18.99 12.70 17.12
C GLN A 59 -19.35 12.75 15.63
N LYS A 60 -20.61 13.02 15.29
CA LYS A 60 -21.05 13.12 13.89
C LYS A 60 -20.32 14.23 13.14
N GLU A 61 -20.09 15.37 13.78
CA GLU A 61 -19.36 16.48 13.15
C GLU A 61 -17.87 16.17 12.96
N ALA A 62 -17.25 15.43 13.90
CA ALA A 62 -15.88 14.93 13.75
C ALA A 62 -15.77 13.91 12.59
N ILE A 63 -16.73 12.98 12.49
CA ILE A 63 -16.82 11.99 11.42
C ILE A 63 -16.96 12.66 10.06
N ARG A 64 -17.90 13.60 9.93
CA ARG A 64 -18.12 14.36 8.70
C ARG A 64 -16.86 15.10 8.25
N TYR A 65 -16.11 15.66 9.19
CA TYR A 65 -14.84 16.31 8.90
C TYR A 65 -13.78 15.32 8.41
N MET A 66 -13.62 14.18 9.08
CA MET A 66 -12.67 13.14 8.65
C MET A 66 -13.01 12.58 7.27
N GLU A 67 -14.29 12.43 6.95
CA GLU A 67 -14.78 11.99 5.64
C GLU A 67 -14.36 12.97 4.53
N VAL A 68 -14.45 14.28 4.79
CA VAL A 68 -13.97 15.31 3.85
C VAL A 68 -12.45 15.24 3.71
N GLU A 69 -11.71 15.17 4.82
CA GLU A 69 -10.24 15.10 4.80
C GLU A 69 -9.73 13.82 4.11
N TRP A 70 -10.42 12.69 4.27
CA TRP A 70 -10.14 11.43 3.57
C TRP A 70 -10.28 11.60 2.07
N ASN A 71 -11.41 12.16 1.64
CA ASN A 71 -11.69 12.37 0.23
C ASN A 71 -10.69 13.34 -0.42
N GLU A 72 -10.43 14.47 0.23
CA GLU A 72 -9.59 15.54 -0.32
C GLU A 72 -8.10 15.19 -0.35
N ASN A 73 -7.59 14.55 0.71
CA ASN A 73 -6.16 14.32 0.86
C ASN A 73 -5.72 12.91 0.46
N VAL A 74 -6.56 11.89 0.69
CA VAL A 74 -6.19 10.49 0.44
C VAL A 74 -6.79 9.98 -0.87
N VAL A 75 -8.11 9.96 -0.99
CA VAL A 75 -8.82 9.37 -2.14
C VAL A 75 -8.49 10.13 -3.42
N LYS A 76 -8.50 11.47 -3.39
CA LYS A 76 -8.16 12.28 -4.56
C LYS A 76 -6.75 11.99 -5.08
N GLN A 77 -5.75 11.90 -4.19
CA GLN A 77 -4.37 11.58 -4.59
C GLN A 77 -4.30 10.16 -5.19
N TYR A 78 -4.93 9.19 -4.52
CA TYR A 78 -5.00 7.81 -4.98
C TYR A 78 -5.62 7.71 -6.38
N ASN A 79 -6.79 8.31 -6.59
CA ASN A 79 -7.49 8.27 -7.88
C ASN A 79 -6.72 8.98 -9.00
N THR A 80 -5.98 10.05 -8.67
CA THR A 80 -5.23 10.83 -9.67
C THR A 80 -3.98 10.08 -10.15
N TYR A 81 -3.21 9.50 -9.22
CA TYR A 81 -1.84 9.04 -9.48
C TYR A 81 -1.61 7.55 -9.33
N ILE A 82 -2.54 6.80 -8.71
CA ILE A 82 -2.33 5.40 -8.34
C ILE A 82 -3.38 4.50 -9.01
N ALA A 83 -4.66 4.81 -8.83
CA ALA A 83 -5.76 4.02 -9.35
C ALA A 83 -5.66 3.85 -10.87
N GLY A 84 -5.91 2.63 -11.35
CA GLY A 84 -5.95 2.34 -12.78
C GLY A 84 -4.60 2.31 -13.49
N ARG A 85 -3.48 2.56 -12.80
CA ARG A 85 -2.11 2.52 -13.35
C ARG A 85 -1.35 1.29 -12.88
N TYR A 86 -0.30 0.93 -13.59
CA TYR A 86 0.59 -0.17 -13.19
C TYR A 86 1.44 0.26 -11.98
N PRO A 87 1.59 -0.56 -10.92
CA PRO A 87 1.26 -1.99 -10.84
C PRO A 87 -0.15 -2.33 -10.29
N PHE A 88 -0.94 -1.34 -9.89
CA PHE A 88 -2.29 -1.54 -9.32
C PHE A 88 -3.32 -2.07 -10.32
N ASN A 89 -3.10 -1.78 -11.60
CA ASN A 89 -3.77 -2.37 -12.73
C ASN A 89 -2.71 -3.00 -13.66
N PRO A 90 -2.53 -4.33 -13.66
CA PRO A 90 -1.52 -5.00 -14.47
C PRO A 90 -1.66 -4.77 -15.98
N ALA A 91 -2.89 -4.52 -16.46
CA ALA A 91 -3.18 -4.24 -17.86
C ALA A 91 -2.91 -2.78 -18.26
N ALA A 92 -2.61 -1.89 -17.31
CA ALA A 92 -2.37 -0.49 -17.61
C ALA A 92 -1.06 -0.28 -18.37
N LYS A 93 -1.10 0.62 -19.35
CA LYS A 93 0.10 1.08 -20.07
C LYS A 93 0.86 2.17 -19.33
N GLN A 94 0.16 2.96 -18.52
CA GLN A 94 0.75 4.03 -17.72
C GLN A 94 1.18 3.49 -16.37
N ASP A 95 2.38 3.86 -15.97
CA ASP A 95 2.96 3.53 -14.68
C ASP A 95 2.55 4.55 -13.62
N VAL A 96 2.45 4.12 -12.36
CA VAL A 96 2.45 5.01 -11.21
C VAL A 96 3.84 5.66 -11.13
N PRO A 97 3.95 7.00 -11.06
CA PRO A 97 5.25 7.62 -10.84
C PRO A 97 5.82 7.21 -9.48
N LEU A 98 7.11 6.89 -9.38
CA LEU A 98 7.70 6.45 -8.10
C LEU A 98 7.56 7.51 -7.01
N SER A 99 7.69 8.79 -7.35
CA SER A 99 7.48 9.89 -6.40
C SER A 99 6.07 9.92 -5.81
N GLU A 100 5.06 9.51 -6.59
CA GLU A 100 3.66 9.44 -6.16
C GLU A 100 3.42 8.21 -5.28
N PHE A 101 4.03 7.08 -5.66
CA PHE A 101 4.04 5.86 -4.86
C PHE A 101 4.69 6.10 -3.50
N GLU A 102 5.88 6.70 -3.49
CA GLU A 102 6.59 7.11 -2.27
C GLU A 102 5.77 8.06 -1.43
N ARG A 103 5.26 9.16 -2.01
CA ARG A 103 4.46 10.14 -1.27
C ARG A 103 3.27 9.48 -0.58
N PHE A 104 2.63 8.51 -1.23
CA PHE A 104 1.43 7.89 -0.71
C PHE A 104 1.71 6.81 0.35
N PHE A 105 2.63 5.88 0.07
CA PHE A 105 2.81 4.65 0.86
C PHE A 105 3.94 4.69 1.89
N LYS A 106 4.94 5.57 1.75
CA LYS A 106 6.10 5.60 2.64
C LYS A 106 5.70 5.77 4.12
N PRO A 107 6.56 5.43 5.09
CA PRO A 107 6.37 5.83 6.47
C PRO A 107 6.19 7.36 6.58
N ASN A 108 5.16 7.81 7.28
CA ASN A 108 4.71 9.21 7.34
C ASN A 108 4.33 9.80 5.95
N GLY A 109 3.96 8.95 4.99
CA GLY A 109 3.35 9.35 3.72
C GLY A 109 1.89 9.77 3.89
N THR A 110 1.19 10.03 2.79
CA THR A 110 -0.20 10.50 2.79
C THR A 110 -1.12 9.58 3.61
N LEU A 111 -1.12 8.28 3.31
CA LEU A 111 -2.04 7.34 3.95
C LEU A 111 -1.65 7.07 5.41
N ASP A 112 -0.36 6.88 5.68
CA ASP A 112 0.13 6.62 7.04
C ASP A 112 -0.10 7.82 7.96
N SER A 113 0.19 9.04 7.49
CA SER A 113 -0.08 10.26 8.24
C SER A 113 -1.57 10.42 8.54
N PHE A 114 -2.44 10.14 7.57
CA PHE A 114 -3.88 10.19 7.80
C PHE A 114 -4.32 9.18 8.85
N TYR A 115 -3.83 7.94 8.78
CA TYR A 115 -4.13 6.91 9.76
C TYR A 115 -3.70 7.33 11.18
N GLN A 116 -2.43 7.73 11.34
CA GLN A 116 -1.88 8.11 12.64
C GLN A 116 -2.60 9.31 13.27
N GLN A 117 -2.97 10.30 12.45
CA GLN A 117 -3.57 11.55 12.94
C GLN A 117 -5.08 11.44 13.17
N ASN A 118 -5.79 10.69 12.32
CA ASN A 118 -7.25 10.75 12.27
C ASN A 118 -7.92 9.42 12.62
N LEU A 119 -7.35 8.26 12.29
CA LEU A 119 -8.04 6.98 12.44
C LEU A 119 -7.58 6.18 13.66
N ARG A 120 -6.29 6.26 14.01
CA ARG A 120 -5.67 5.40 15.03
C ARG A 120 -6.42 5.41 16.36
N LEU A 121 -6.78 6.58 16.88
CA LEU A 121 -7.51 6.70 18.14
C LEU A 121 -8.91 6.05 18.08
N PHE A 122 -9.58 6.11 16.93
CA PHE A 122 -10.90 5.51 16.76
C PHE A 122 -10.82 3.98 16.66
N VAL A 123 -9.79 3.47 15.98
CA VAL A 123 -9.52 2.04 15.85
C VAL A 123 -9.10 1.44 17.18
N GLU A 124 -8.15 2.05 17.89
CA GLU A 124 -7.62 1.52 19.16
C GLU A 124 -8.67 1.54 20.30
N ASN A 125 -9.57 2.52 20.31
CA ASN A 125 -10.63 2.62 21.31
C ASN A 125 -11.92 1.87 20.92
N ASN A 126 -11.92 1.12 19.81
CA ASN A 126 -13.08 0.41 19.28
C ASN A 126 -14.35 1.27 19.33
N LEU A 127 -14.29 2.52 18.85
CA LEU A 127 -15.48 3.36 18.90
C LEU A 127 -16.59 2.75 18.03
N VAL A 128 -17.73 2.54 18.66
CA VAL A 128 -18.86 1.81 18.10
C VAL A 128 -20.03 2.76 17.83
N ASN A 129 -20.75 2.53 16.73
CA ASN A 129 -21.99 3.22 16.45
C ASN A 129 -23.09 2.70 17.39
N ASP A 130 -23.72 3.61 18.13
CA ASP A 130 -24.67 3.31 19.23
C ASP A 130 -25.95 2.58 18.76
N SER A 131 -26.23 2.60 17.45
CA SER A 131 -27.41 1.95 16.85
C SER A 131 -27.22 0.47 16.53
N ASP A 132 -26.00 0.04 16.18
CA ASP A 132 -25.74 -1.29 15.60
C ASP A 132 -24.57 -2.06 16.25
N SER A 133 -23.93 -1.49 17.27
CA SER A 133 -22.74 -2.09 17.89
C SER A 133 -21.60 -2.40 16.88
N GLN A 134 -21.56 -1.69 15.74
CA GLN A 134 -20.52 -1.82 14.73
C GLN A 134 -19.46 -0.71 14.83
N SER A 135 -18.20 -1.04 14.52
CA SER A 135 -17.10 -0.07 14.40
C SER A 135 -17.53 1.12 13.55
N LEU A 136 -17.23 2.34 14.01
CA LEU A 136 -17.51 3.55 13.24
C LEU A 136 -16.82 3.51 11.87
N ILE A 137 -15.57 3.04 11.82
CA ILE A 137 -14.83 2.92 10.56
C ILE A 137 -15.24 1.61 9.86
N ARG A 138 -15.51 1.69 8.55
CA ARG A 138 -15.87 0.53 7.73
C ARG A 138 -14.74 -0.51 7.73
N ALA A 139 -15.13 -1.78 7.85
CA ALA A 139 -14.18 -2.89 7.93
C ALA A 139 -13.32 -3.05 6.67
N ASP A 140 -13.85 -2.70 5.49
CA ASP A 140 -13.10 -2.73 4.24
C ASP A 140 -12.01 -1.67 4.20
N VAL A 141 -12.22 -0.49 4.78
CA VAL A 141 -11.18 0.55 4.93
C VAL A 141 -10.01 0.02 5.76
N LEU A 142 -10.30 -0.63 6.89
CA LEU A 142 -9.27 -1.22 7.76
C LEU A 142 -8.48 -2.31 7.02
N ALA A 143 -9.16 -3.19 6.30
CA ALA A 143 -8.51 -4.22 5.47
C ALA A 143 -7.59 -3.60 4.40
N GLN A 144 -7.96 -2.46 3.82
CA GLN A 144 -7.16 -1.77 2.83
C GLN A 144 -5.94 -1.08 3.45
N ILE A 145 -6.05 -0.58 4.68
CA ILE A 145 -4.91 -0.07 5.46
C ILE A 145 -3.90 -1.18 5.75
N GLU A 146 -4.36 -2.38 6.09
CA GLU A 146 -3.47 -3.55 6.27
C GLU A 146 -2.73 -3.91 4.99
N ILE A 147 -3.41 -3.91 3.84
CA ILE A 147 -2.77 -4.13 2.53
C ILE A 147 -1.74 -3.03 2.24
N ALA A 148 -2.06 -1.77 2.52
CA ALA A 148 -1.11 -0.66 2.35
C ALA A 148 0.12 -0.80 3.26
N ASN A 149 -0.05 -1.30 4.49
CA ASN A 149 1.07 -1.57 5.39
C ASN A 149 1.96 -2.68 4.83
N ARG A 150 1.39 -3.76 4.28
CA ARG A 150 2.17 -4.81 3.60
C ARG A 150 2.92 -4.28 2.37
N ILE A 151 2.30 -3.41 1.58
CA ILE A 151 2.97 -2.71 0.48
C ILE A 151 4.15 -1.89 1.04
N ARG A 152 3.95 -1.17 2.14
CA ARG A 152 5.01 -0.39 2.78
C ARG A 152 6.19 -1.26 3.24
N GLU A 153 5.90 -2.34 3.95
CA GLU A 153 6.90 -3.29 4.46
C GLU A 153 7.68 -3.99 3.34
N THR A 154 7.02 -4.24 2.21
CA THR A 154 7.64 -4.88 1.04
C THR A 154 8.59 -3.95 0.28
N PHE A 155 8.25 -2.66 0.19
CA PHE A 155 8.91 -1.73 -0.74
C PHE A 155 9.74 -0.64 -0.07
N PHE A 156 9.64 -0.46 1.25
CA PHE A 156 10.42 0.55 1.96
C PHE A 156 11.30 -0.10 3.01
N ASN A 157 12.58 0.25 3.02
CA ASN A 157 13.51 -0.24 4.03
C ASN A 157 13.27 0.42 5.39
N ALA A 158 14.02 0.00 6.42
CA ALA A 158 13.89 0.51 7.79
C ALA A 158 14.15 2.03 7.91
N GLN A 159 14.87 2.63 6.95
CA GLN A 159 15.10 4.07 6.88
C GLN A 159 13.97 4.83 6.17
N GLY A 160 12.96 4.12 5.66
CA GLY A 160 11.83 4.67 4.92
C GLY A 160 12.13 5.01 3.46
N ASN A 161 13.25 4.53 2.91
CA ASN A 161 13.62 4.71 1.51
C ASN A 161 13.00 3.60 0.66
N LEU A 162 12.57 3.96 -0.56
CA LEU A 162 12.05 2.99 -1.53
C LEU A 162 13.18 2.03 -1.95
N GLU A 163 13.09 0.79 -1.50
CA GLU A 163 14.07 -0.26 -1.73
C GLU A 163 13.45 -1.63 -1.45
N ALA A 164 13.37 -2.48 -2.47
CA ALA A 164 13.00 -3.88 -2.37
C ALA A 164 14.20 -4.74 -2.78
N GLN A 165 14.50 -5.76 -1.98
CA GLN A 165 15.62 -6.66 -2.22
C GLN A 165 15.12 -8.06 -2.54
N TYR A 166 15.79 -8.73 -3.47
CA TYR A 166 15.52 -10.11 -3.83
C TYR A 166 16.77 -10.74 -4.45
N ALA A 167 16.74 -12.02 -4.75
CA ALA A 167 17.82 -12.67 -5.49
C ALA A 167 17.29 -13.45 -6.68
N ILE A 168 18.14 -13.62 -7.70
CA ILE A 168 17.86 -14.43 -8.87
C ILE A 168 18.97 -15.47 -9.09
N GLU A 169 18.56 -16.66 -9.49
CA GLU A 169 19.47 -17.74 -9.91
C GLU A 169 19.06 -18.25 -11.30
N PRO A 170 19.95 -18.27 -12.30
CA PRO A 170 19.70 -18.96 -13.56
C PRO A 170 19.53 -20.47 -13.33
N LEU A 171 18.45 -21.08 -13.82
CA LEU A 171 18.23 -22.53 -13.66
C LEU A 171 18.54 -23.33 -14.91
N SER A 172 18.05 -22.86 -16.06
CA SER A 172 18.20 -23.60 -17.31
C SER A 172 18.02 -22.69 -18.51
N LEU A 173 18.86 -22.89 -19.53
CA LEU A 173 18.74 -22.31 -20.86
C LEU A 173 18.52 -23.45 -21.86
N SER A 174 17.68 -23.24 -22.86
CA SER A 174 17.48 -24.23 -23.93
C SER A 174 18.74 -24.40 -24.78
N GLY A 175 19.03 -25.63 -25.21
CA GLY A 175 20.25 -25.95 -25.98
C GLY A 175 20.36 -25.25 -27.35
N ASN A 176 19.26 -24.71 -27.89
CA ASN A 176 19.28 -23.90 -29.11
C ASN A 176 19.71 -22.43 -28.86
N LYS A 177 20.00 -22.05 -27.62
CA LYS A 177 20.52 -20.74 -27.22
C LYS A 177 21.86 -20.94 -26.51
N ARG A 178 22.86 -20.13 -26.87
CA ARG A 178 24.21 -20.23 -26.27
C ARG A 178 24.40 -19.34 -25.06
N ARG A 179 23.61 -18.27 -24.94
CA ARG A 179 23.74 -17.26 -23.88
C ARG A 179 22.41 -16.57 -23.61
N SER A 180 22.18 -16.24 -22.34
CA SER A 180 21.10 -15.39 -21.87
C SER A 180 21.69 -14.19 -21.14
N ILE A 181 21.17 -13.00 -21.42
CA ILE A 181 21.57 -11.76 -20.75
C ILE A 181 20.32 -11.10 -20.20
N LEU A 182 20.17 -11.12 -18.87
CA LEU A 182 19.10 -10.47 -18.14
C LEU A 182 19.63 -9.16 -17.56
N ASN A 183 19.07 -8.03 -17.99
CA ASN A 183 19.32 -6.71 -17.47
C ASN A 183 18.13 -6.29 -16.60
N LEU A 184 18.37 -5.96 -15.34
CA LEU A 184 17.38 -5.46 -14.38
C LEU A 184 17.87 -4.11 -13.86
N ASP A 185 17.49 -3.05 -14.58
CA ASP A 185 17.82 -1.66 -14.28
C ASP A 185 19.34 -1.41 -14.15
N GLY A 186 20.12 -2.04 -15.02
CA GLY A 186 21.58 -1.97 -15.06
C GLY A 186 22.29 -3.10 -14.32
N GLN A 187 21.57 -3.93 -13.56
CA GLN A 187 22.12 -5.14 -12.93
C GLN A 187 22.07 -6.29 -13.95
N LEU A 188 23.23 -6.73 -14.43
CA LEU A 188 23.36 -7.74 -15.49
C LEU A 188 23.58 -9.13 -14.89
N ILE A 189 22.75 -10.09 -15.32
CA ILE A 189 22.90 -11.52 -15.05
C ILE A 189 23.14 -12.22 -16.39
N ASP A 190 24.36 -12.69 -16.57
CA ASP A 190 24.80 -13.43 -17.75
C ASP A 190 24.82 -14.94 -17.46
N TYR A 191 24.30 -15.73 -18.40
CA TYR A 191 24.28 -17.17 -18.28
C TYR A 191 24.55 -17.84 -19.64
N ALA A 192 25.56 -18.71 -19.69
CA ALA A 192 25.97 -19.42 -20.91
C ALA A 192 26.21 -20.91 -20.63
N HIS A 193 25.23 -21.59 -20.01
CA HIS A 193 25.33 -23.01 -19.58
C HIS A 193 26.49 -23.29 -18.60
N SER A 194 26.96 -22.25 -17.91
CA SER A 194 27.93 -22.36 -16.82
C SER A 194 27.26 -22.85 -15.53
N ARG A 195 28.06 -23.08 -14.49
CA ARG A 195 27.52 -23.24 -13.13
C ARG A 195 26.71 -21.99 -12.76
N SER A 196 25.52 -22.22 -12.22
CA SER A 196 24.65 -21.14 -11.76
C SER A 196 25.11 -20.57 -10.43
N HIS A 197 24.90 -19.27 -10.25
CA HIS A 197 25.16 -18.53 -9.03
C HIS A 197 23.94 -17.67 -8.69
N VAL A 198 23.67 -17.54 -7.40
CA VAL A 198 22.65 -16.63 -6.89
C VAL A 198 23.20 -15.20 -6.96
N THR A 199 22.43 -14.28 -7.53
CA THR A 199 22.75 -12.85 -7.58
C THR A 199 21.72 -12.07 -6.79
N HIS A 200 22.17 -11.30 -5.79
CA HIS A 200 21.33 -10.39 -5.03
C HIS A 200 21.12 -9.09 -5.81
N LEU A 201 19.88 -8.61 -5.81
CA LEU A 201 19.39 -7.51 -6.60
C LEU A 201 18.59 -6.54 -5.74
N VAL A 202 18.59 -5.28 -6.16
CA VAL A 202 17.78 -4.23 -5.56
C VAL A 202 16.87 -3.60 -6.62
N TRP A 203 15.67 -3.20 -6.20
CA TRP A 203 14.79 -2.33 -6.96
C TRP A 203 14.28 -1.17 -6.09
N PRO A 204 14.22 0.07 -6.61
CA PRO A 204 14.84 0.51 -7.85
C PRO A 204 16.37 0.60 -7.70
N ASN A 205 17.13 0.11 -8.68
CA ASN A 205 18.60 0.22 -8.67
C ASN A 205 19.09 1.58 -9.20
N SER A 206 18.26 2.28 -9.95
CA SER A 206 18.54 3.59 -10.54
C SER A 206 17.25 4.39 -10.59
N MET A 207 17.36 5.72 -10.46
CA MET A 207 16.24 6.66 -10.61
C MET A 207 16.34 7.48 -11.92
N ARG A 208 17.15 7.04 -12.88
CA ARG A 208 17.35 7.71 -14.17
C ARG A 208 16.13 7.53 -15.09
N SER A 209 15.96 8.43 -16.06
CA SER A 209 14.78 8.42 -16.95
C SER A 209 14.78 7.29 -18.01
N ASN A 210 15.92 6.63 -18.23
CA ASN A 210 16.13 5.60 -19.25
C ASN A 210 16.32 4.20 -18.68
N ILE A 211 15.61 3.88 -17.59
CA ILE A 211 15.62 2.55 -16.98
C ILE A 211 14.88 1.55 -17.88
N GLU A 212 15.52 0.42 -18.14
CA GLU A 212 14.99 -0.71 -18.89
C GLU A 212 15.29 -2.01 -18.15
N SER A 213 14.32 -2.92 -18.14
CA SER A 213 14.51 -4.32 -17.79
C SER A 213 14.30 -5.17 -19.03
N LYS A 214 15.28 -6.01 -19.35
CA LYS A 214 15.37 -6.70 -20.64
C LYS A 214 16.00 -8.08 -20.49
N LEU A 215 15.38 -9.07 -21.10
CA LEU A 215 15.99 -10.38 -21.30
C LEU A 215 16.34 -10.55 -22.77
N THR A 216 17.58 -10.94 -23.06
CA THR A 216 18.08 -11.23 -24.40
C THR A 216 18.58 -12.67 -24.48
N LEU A 217 18.04 -13.44 -25.42
CA LEU A 217 18.55 -14.78 -25.74
C LEU A 217 19.37 -14.73 -27.03
N VAL A 218 20.58 -15.27 -26.96
CA VAL A 218 21.50 -15.36 -28.10
C VAL A 218 21.40 -16.76 -28.69
N PRO A 219 21.00 -16.91 -29.97
CA PRO A 219 20.98 -18.19 -30.65
C PRO A 219 22.33 -18.90 -30.64
N LEU A 220 22.30 -20.24 -30.59
CA LEU A 220 23.50 -21.06 -30.80
C LEU A 220 24.01 -20.92 -32.25
N SER A 221 23.08 -20.86 -33.20
CA SER A 221 23.38 -20.67 -34.63
C SER A 221 23.86 -19.24 -34.90
N GLY A 222 25.01 -19.10 -35.56
CA GLY A 222 25.65 -17.79 -35.81
C GLY A 222 24.97 -16.93 -36.87
N ASP A 223 24.04 -17.49 -37.64
CA ASP A 223 23.25 -16.82 -38.68
C ASP A 223 22.01 -16.09 -38.13
N LYS A 224 21.63 -16.33 -36.87
CA LYS A 224 20.46 -15.71 -36.24
C LYS A 224 20.86 -14.61 -35.26
N SER A 225 20.19 -13.46 -35.39
CA SER A 225 20.34 -12.34 -34.46
C SER A 225 19.75 -12.65 -33.08
N PRO A 226 20.32 -12.10 -31.99
CA PRO A 226 19.70 -12.14 -30.67
C PRO A 226 18.28 -11.59 -30.67
N ARG A 227 17.42 -12.17 -29.82
CA ARG A 227 16.04 -11.73 -29.64
C ARG A 227 15.80 -11.42 -28.18
N SER A 228 14.96 -10.42 -27.92
CA SER A 228 14.74 -9.90 -26.58
C SER A 228 13.27 -9.60 -26.32
N ILE A 229 12.92 -9.62 -25.03
CA ILE A 229 11.74 -8.96 -24.48
C ILE A 229 12.24 -7.85 -23.55
N SER A 230 11.62 -6.68 -23.60
CA SER A 230 11.99 -5.59 -22.71
C SER A 230 10.84 -4.69 -22.35
N PHE A 231 11.00 -4.03 -21.20
CA PHE A 231 10.10 -3.04 -20.66
C PHE A 231 10.92 -1.85 -20.19
N SER A 232 10.36 -0.66 -20.36
CA SER A 232 10.97 0.60 -19.91
C SER A 232 10.09 1.25 -18.86
N GLY A 233 10.72 2.11 -18.05
CA GLY A 233 10.04 2.87 -17.01
C GLY A 233 10.38 2.37 -15.61
N PRO A 234 9.86 3.06 -14.58
CA PRO A 234 10.24 2.79 -13.20
C PRO A 234 9.87 1.39 -12.71
N TRP A 235 8.85 0.77 -13.31
CA TRP A 235 8.40 -0.56 -12.93
C TRP A 235 8.80 -1.64 -13.95
N ALA A 236 9.83 -1.39 -14.74
CA ALA A 236 10.28 -2.30 -15.78
C ALA A 236 10.61 -3.71 -15.25
N GLN A 237 11.23 -3.82 -14.07
CA GLN A 237 11.54 -5.13 -13.46
C GLN A 237 10.28 -5.94 -13.21
N MET A 238 9.27 -5.35 -12.56
CA MET A 238 8.00 -6.03 -12.29
C MET A 238 7.30 -6.39 -13.59
N ARG A 239 7.26 -5.49 -14.59
CA ARG A 239 6.62 -5.78 -15.88
C ARG A 239 7.28 -6.95 -16.59
N LEU A 240 8.61 -7.03 -16.53
CA LEU A 240 9.36 -8.15 -17.08
C LEU A 240 8.99 -9.46 -16.40
N VAL A 241 8.92 -9.47 -15.06
CA VAL A 241 8.51 -10.63 -14.26
C VAL A 241 7.06 -11.04 -14.52
N ASP A 242 6.13 -10.07 -14.58
CA ASP A 242 4.70 -10.28 -14.86
C ASP A 242 4.44 -10.89 -16.25
N ASN A 243 5.34 -10.67 -17.21
CA ASN A 243 5.27 -11.23 -18.56
C ASN A 243 6.00 -12.57 -18.71
N ALA A 244 6.55 -13.11 -17.62
CA ALA A 244 7.09 -14.46 -17.59
C ALA A 244 6.02 -15.49 -17.22
N LYS A 245 6.20 -16.73 -17.65
CA LYS A 245 5.40 -17.84 -17.14
C LYS A 245 5.87 -18.21 -15.74
N LEU A 246 5.01 -18.02 -14.75
CA LEU A 246 5.26 -18.40 -13.36
C LEU A 246 5.09 -19.91 -13.16
N ILE A 247 6.09 -20.57 -12.58
CA ILE A 247 6.10 -22.01 -12.25
C ILE A 247 6.76 -22.24 -10.89
N ASN A 248 6.58 -23.43 -10.30
CA ASN A 248 7.24 -23.86 -9.05
C ASN A 248 7.14 -22.86 -7.88
N ILE A 249 5.94 -22.33 -7.62
CA ILE A 249 5.69 -21.33 -6.58
C ILE A 249 5.83 -21.96 -5.20
N LYS A 250 6.68 -21.37 -4.37
CA LYS A 250 6.87 -21.65 -2.94
C LYS A 250 6.76 -20.35 -2.16
N SER A 251 6.82 -20.43 -0.83
CA SER A 251 6.63 -19.26 0.03
C SER A 251 7.77 -18.24 -0.08
N ASN A 252 9.02 -18.70 -0.23
CA ASN A 252 10.23 -17.87 -0.32
C ASN A 252 10.90 -17.87 -1.72
N SER A 253 10.31 -18.55 -2.70
CA SER A 253 10.88 -18.60 -4.04
C SER A 253 9.83 -18.98 -5.09
N PHE A 254 10.05 -18.57 -6.32
CA PHE A 254 9.26 -19.01 -7.47
C PHE A 254 10.14 -19.00 -8.72
N ASP A 255 9.78 -19.79 -9.72
CA ASP A 255 10.53 -19.84 -10.96
C ASP A 255 9.79 -19.07 -12.06
N ILE A 256 10.52 -18.26 -12.82
CA ILE A 256 10.02 -17.50 -13.98
C ILE A 256 10.63 -18.06 -15.25
N ARG A 257 9.78 -18.41 -16.22
CA ARG A 257 10.20 -18.90 -17.54
C ARG A 257 9.83 -17.91 -18.63
N PHE A 258 10.83 -17.55 -19.44
CA PHE A 258 10.65 -16.78 -20.66
C PHE A 258 10.83 -17.67 -21.88
N THR A 259 9.94 -17.54 -22.86
CA THR A 259 10.05 -18.18 -24.16
C THR A 259 10.27 -17.10 -25.22
N ILE A 260 11.44 -17.09 -25.85
CA ILE A 260 11.83 -16.10 -26.86
C ILE A 260 12.44 -16.84 -28.05
N ASP A 261 11.84 -16.66 -29.24
CA ASP A 261 12.31 -17.27 -30.49
C ASP A 261 12.53 -18.79 -30.39
N GLY A 262 11.54 -19.49 -29.81
CA GLY A 262 11.56 -20.94 -29.63
C GLY A 262 12.65 -21.46 -28.67
N GLY A 263 13.24 -20.60 -27.85
CA GLY A 263 14.14 -20.99 -26.75
C GLY A 263 13.58 -20.52 -25.41
N ASP A 264 13.76 -21.37 -24.40
CA ASP A 264 13.35 -21.07 -23.02
C ASP A 264 14.56 -20.71 -22.15
N MET A 265 14.37 -19.71 -21.29
CA MET A 265 15.25 -19.41 -20.16
C MET A 265 14.42 -19.41 -18.88
N THR A 266 14.86 -20.16 -17.88
CA THR A 266 14.20 -20.21 -16.56
C THR A 266 15.14 -19.67 -15.49
N TYR A 267 14.63 -18.76 -14.67
CA TYR A 267 15.30 -18.23 -13.47
C TYR A 267 14.49 -18.59 -12.23
N ARG A 268 15.16 -18.82 -11.11
CA ARG A 268 14.55 -18.81 -9.79
C ARG A 268 14.65 -17.42 -9.20
N VAL A 269 13.53 -16.88 -8.75
CA VAL A 269 13.46 -15.67 -7.93
C VAL A 269 13.33 -16.11 -6.48
N ILE A 270 14.18 -15.57 -5.62
CA ILE A 270 14.23 -15.83 -4.18
C ILE A 270 13.89 -14.51 -3.49
N VAL A 271 12.91 -14.56 -2.58
CA VAL A 271 12.39 -13.40 -1.87
C VAL A 271 12.23 -13.75 -0.39
N ASP A 272 12.18 -12.72 0.46
CA ASP A 272 11.62 -12.91 1.79
C ASP A 272 10.10 -13.12 1.66
N GLU A 273 9.56 -14.13 2.36
CA GLU A 273 8.15 -14.51 2.26
C GLU A 273 7.22 -13.35 2.66
N SER A 274 7.61 -12.58 3.69
CA SER A 274 6.82 -11.42 4.12
C SER A 274 6.92 -10.23 3.17
N ASN A 275 7.98 -10.14 2.37
CA ASN A 275 8.33 -8.97 1.55
C ASN A 275 8.54 -9.34 0.08
N ASN A 276 7.54 -9.98 -0.54
CA ASN A 276 7.60 -10.34 -1.96
C ASN A 276 7.07 -9.20 -2.87
N PRO A 277 7.93 -8.54 -3.68
CA PRO A 277 7.52 -7.40 -4.51
C PRO A 277 6.84 -7.80 -5.84
N PHE A 278 6.78 -9.09 -6.17
CA PHE A 278 6.32 -9.58 -7.48
C PHE A 278 5.00 -10.34 -7.40
N PHE A 279 4.81 -11.13 -6.34
CA PHE A 279 3.71 -12.09 -6.27
C PHE A 279 2.90 -11.92 -4.98
N GLY A 280 1.64 -12.38 -5.01
CA GLY A 280 0.70 -12.30 -3.88
C GLY A 280 -0.49 -11.35 -4.10
N GLY A 281 -0.48 -10.62 -5.22
CA GLY A 281 -1.57 -9.72 -5.61
C GLY A 281 -1.72 -8.50 -4.70
N LEU A 282 -0.64 -8.05 -4.04
CA LEU A 282 -0.65 -6.90 -3.14
C LEU A 282 -1.27 -5.66 -3.82
N PHE A 283 -0.80 -5.34 -5.01
CA PHE A 283 -1.28 -4.18 -5.78
C PHE A 283 -2.70 -4.34 -6.34
N THR A 284 -3.09 -5.55 -6.75
CA THR A 284 -4.41 -5.79 -7.34
C THR A 284 -5.52 -5.86 -6.30
N LYS A 285 -5.18 -6.25 -5.07
CA LYS A 285 -6.09 -6.26 -3.91
C LYS A 285 -6.25 -4.88 -3.27
N PHE A 286 -5.30 -3.97 -3.49
CA PHE A 286 -5.38 -2.62 -2.94
C PHE A 286 -6.36 -1.75 -3.73
N ARG A 287 -7.46 -1.35 -3.08
CA ARG A 287 -8.51 -0.48 -3.60
C ARG A 287 -9.06 0.36 -2.46
N LEU A 288 -8.85 1.67 -2.49
CA LEU A 288 -9.39 2.55 -1.46
C LEU A 288 -10.88 2.79 -1.68
N PRO A 289 -11.71 2.58 -0.64
CA PRO A 289 -13.09 3.03 -0.66
C PRO A 289 -13.18 4.56 -0.68
N GLU A 290 -14.22 5.09 -1.32
CA GLU A 290 -14.48 6.53 -1.33
C GLU A 290 -14.94 7.04 0.04
N THR A 291 -15.53 6.17 0.87
CA THR A 291 -16.03 6.54 2.20
C THR A 291 -15.37 5.81 3.37
N LEU A 292 -15.18 6.51 4.50
CA LEU A 292 -14.60 5.98 5.73
C LEU A 292 -15.61 5.26 6.63
N TYR A 293 -16.86 5.76 6.66
CA TYR A 293 -17.93 5.36 7.58
C TYR A 293 -19.10 4.75 6.81
#